data_AF-A0A1V6BIN1-F1
#
_entry.id   AF-A0A1V6BIN1-F1
#
_cell.length_a   1.000
_cell.length_b   1.000
_cell.length_c   1.000
_cell.angle_alpha   90.00
_cell.angle_beta   90.00
_cell.angle_gamma   90.00
#
_symmetry.space_group_name_H-M   'P 1'
#
loop_
_entity.id
_entity.type
_entity.pdbx_description
1 polymer ?
#
loop_
_entity_poly.entity_id
_entity_poly.type
_entity_poly.pdbx_seq_one_letter_code
_entity_poly.pdbx_strand_id
1 'polypeptide(L)'
;MSKIDKNKDNGIQITEMFMAEADGKCFYGNLIRSQDANGNPHLYSIITVNDGLIQACASDLKELGRLLDEMCLMYLNGLHRESGNFIEIYTMKYFLN
;
A
#
# COMPACT_ATOMS: atom_id res chain seq x y z
N MET A 1 43.60 -4.90 -3.78
CA MET A 1 42.98 -3.58 -4.01
C MET A 1 42.06 -3.70 -5.23
N SER A 2 40.79 -4.08 -5.05
CA SER A 2 39.82 -4.19 -6.15
C SER A 2 39.06 -2.87 -6.24
N LYS A 3 39.10 -2.23 -7.41
CA LYS A 3 38.38 -0.99 -7.72
C LYS A 3 36.90 -1.34 -7.80
N ILE A 4 36.12 -0.84 -6.85
CA ILE A 4 34.66 -0.85 -6.96
C ILE A 4 34.31 0.29 -7.91
N ASP A 5 33.92 -0.06 -9.14
CA ASP A 5 33.42 0.88 -10.13
C ASP A 5 32.19 1.61 -9.55
N LYS A 6 32.36 2.92 -9.31
CA LYS A 6 31.28 3.84 -8.93
C LYS A 6 30.45 4.22 -10.15
N ASN A 7 29.91 3.25 -10.88
CA ASN A 7 28.87 3.53 -11.84
C ASN A 7 27.55 3.59 -11.07
N LYS A 8 27.35 4.70 -10.32
CA LYS A 8 26.05 5.01 -9.74
C LYS A 8 25.14 5.31 -10.92
N ASP A 9 24.22 4.40 -11.17
CA ASP A 9 23.10 4.53 -12.09
C ASP A 9 22.39 5.86 -11.82
N ASN A 10 22.73 6.90 -12.59
CA ASN A 10 21.98 8.16 -12.65
C ASN A 10 20.80 7.99 -13.62
N GLY A 11 20.13 6.83 -13.56
CA GLY A 11 19.01 6.51 -14.43
C GLY A 11 17.80 7.36 -14.07
N ILE A 12 17.24 8.05 -15.06
CA ILE A 12 15.94 8.71 -14.93
C ILE A 12 14.89 7.60 -14.78
N GLN A 13 14.25 7.52 -13.61
CA GLN A 13 13.16 6.59 -13.38
C GLN A 13 11.83 7.32 -13.65
N ILE A 14 11.13 6.89 -14.70
CA ILE A 14 9.75 7.34 -14.96
C ILE A 14 8.84 6.48 -14.07
N THR A 15 8.18 7.11 -13.11
CA THR A 15 7.20 6.47 -12.23
C THR A 15 5.81 7.00 -12.52
N GLU A 16 4.83 6.11 -12.63
CA GLU A 16 3.42 6.50 -12.71
C GLU A 16 2.93 6.92 -11.32
N MET A 17 2.33 8.10 -11.21
CA MET A 17 1.66 8.53 -9.98
C MET A 17 0.26 7.93 -9.91
N PHE A 18 -0.17 7.59 -8.70
CA PHE A 18 -1.51 7.11 -8.39
C PHE A 18 -2.12 7.95 -7.27
N MET A 19 -3.44 8.10 -7.28
CA MET A 19 -4.17 8.93 -6.32
C MET A 19 -5.26 8.10 -5.65
N ALA A 20 -5.41 8.28 -4.35
CA ALA A 20 -6.56 7.84 -3.57
C ALA A 20 -7.30 9.06 -3.03
N GLU A 21 -8.63 8.99 -2.99
CA GLU A 21 -9.49 10.03 -2.46
C GLU A 21 -10.33 9.47 -1.30
N ALA A 22 -10.20 10.07 -0.12
CA ALA A 22 -10.98 9.69 1.05
C ALA A 22 -11.32 10.92 1.89
N ASP A 23 -12.58 11.05 2.29
CA ASP A 23 -13.09 12.16 3.11
C ASP A 23 -12.73 13.56 2.54
N GLY A 24 -12.84 13.70 1.21
CA GLY A 24 -12.50 14.93 0.49
C GLY A 24 -11.00 15.28 0.51
N LYS A 25 -10.13 14.35 0.89
CA LYS A 25 -8.67 14.48 0.84
C LYS A 25 -8.08 13.58 -0.23
N CYS A 26 -7.08 14.09 -0.92
CA CYS A 26 -6.32 13.32 -1.91
C CYS A 26 -4.96 12.92 -1.34
N PHE A 27 -4.60 11.67 -1.58
CA PHE A 27 -3.31 11.10 -1.21
C PHE A 27 -2.63 10.52 -2.43
N TYR A 28 -1.32 10.67 -2.53
CA TYR A 28 -0.56 10.28 -3.71
C TYR A 28 0.46 9.20 -3.39
N GLY A 29 0.63 8.29 -4.34
CA GLY A 29 1.62 7.22 -4.30
C GLY A 29 2.19 6.96 -5.68
N ASN A 30 3.10 6.00 -5.73
CA ASN A 30 3.63 5.49 -6.98
C ASN A 30 2.88 4.21 -7.35
N LEU A 31 2.55 4.05 -8.64
CA LEU A 31 2.04 2.80 -9.19
C LEU A 31 3.19 1.96 -9.69
N ILE A 32 3.25 0.72 -9.20
CA ILE A 32 4.18 -0.30 -9.66
C ILE A 32 3.36 -1.36 -10.41
N ARG A 33 3.74 -1.61 -11.66
CA ARG A 33 3.17 -2.66 -12.50
C ARG A 33 4.13 -3.83 -12.52
N SER A 34 3.64 -5.00 -12.15
CA SER A 34 4.42 -6.24 -12.13
C SER A 34 3.53 -7.44 -12.50
N GLN A 35 4.11 -8.63 -12.41
CA GLN A 35 3.38 -9.89 -12.55
C GLN A 35 3.66 -10.75 -11.31
N ASP A 36 2.67 -11.54 -10.90
CA ASP A 36 2.86 -12.55 -9.87
C ASP A 36 3.66 -13.75 -10.40
N ALA A 37 3.91 -14.75 -9.54
CA ALA A 37 4.65 -15.96 -9.91
C ALA A 37 3.98 -16.79 -11.03
N ASN A 38 2.70 -16.57 -11.31
CA ASN A 38 1.93 -17.25 -12.34
C ASN A 38 1.78 -16.41 -13.61
N GLY A 39 2.38 -15.23 -13.67
CA GLY A 39 2.26 -14.30 -14.81
C GLY A 39 1.01 -13.44 -14.79
N ASN A 40 0.19 -13.46 -13.73
CA ASN A 40 -0.98 -12.60 -13.63
C ASN A 40 -0.56 -11.15 -13.35
N PRO A 41 -1.29 -10.14 -13.86
CA PRO A 41 -1.03 -8.75 -13.53
C PRO A 41 -1.08 -8.51 -12.02
N HIS A 42 -0.06 -7.81 -11.51
CA HIS A 42 0.04 -7.40 -10.13
C HIS A 42 0.37 -5.91 -10.09
N LEU A 43 -0.67 -5.11 -9.88
CA LEU A 43 -0.55 -3.68 -9.65
C LEU A 43 -0.41 -3.45 -8.15
N TYR A 44 0.51 -2.56 -7.78
CA TYR A 44 0.83 -2.26 -6.39
C TYR A 44 1.03 -0.77 -6.20
N SER A 45 0.57 -0.23 -5.08
CA SER A 45 0.86 1.15 -4.71
C SER A 45 1.01 1.30 -3.19
N ILE A 46 1.86 2.24 -2.80
CA ILE A 46 2.03 2.71 -1.43
C ILE A 46 1.68 4.19 -1.41
N ILE A 47 0.78 4.57 -0.51
CA ILE A 47 0.31 5.94 -0.32
C ILE A 47 0.61 6.36 1.13
N THR A 48 1.09 7.59 1.29
CA THR A 48 1.31 8.19 2.63
C THR A 48 0.06 8.94 3.06
N VAL A 49 -0.48 8.61 4.23
CA VAL A 49 -1.67 9.21 4.83
C VAL A 49 -1.31 9.72 6.23
N ASN A 50 -1.16 11.03 6.38
CA ASN A 50 -0.66 11.67 7.61
C ASN A 50 0.69 11.07 8.05
N ASP A 51 0.70 10.35 9.17
CA ASP A 51 1.84 9.66 9.79
C ASP A 51 1.91 8.17 9.44
N GLY A 52 0.99 7.67 8.61
CA GLY A 52 0.87 6.26 8.23
C GLY A 52 1.16 5.98 6.76
N LEU A 53 1.40 4.70 6.48
CA LEU A 53 1.55 4.18 5.13
C LEU A 53 0.45 3.16 4.85
N ILE A 54 -0.22 3.32 3.72
CA ILE A 54 -1.23 2.40 3.22
C ILE A 54 -0.68 1.75 1.96
N GLN A 55 -0.82 0.43 1.88
CA GLN A 55 -0.46 -0.33 0.70
C GLN A 55 -1.65 -1.15 0.22
N ALA A 56 -1.77 -1.29 -1.09
CA ALA A 56 -2.73 -2.19 -1.71
C ALA A 56 -2.15 -2.79 -2.99
N CYS A 57 -2.69 -3.94 -3.38
CA CYS A 57 -2.41 -4.56 -4.66
C CYS A 57 -3.69 -5.10 -5.30
N ALA A 58 -3.74 -5.12 -6.62
CA ALA A 58 -4.86 -5.66 -7.39
C ALA A 58 -4.43 -6.10 -8.79
N SER A 59 -5.30 -6.82 -9.49
CA SER A 59 -5.09 -7.20 -10.89
C SER A 59 -5.33 -6.05 -11.87
N ASP A 60 -6.10 -5.02 -11.47
CA ASP A 60 -6.46 -3.89 -12.32
C ASP A 60 -6.57 -2.57 -11.54
N LEU A 61 -6.54 -1.46 -12.28
CA LEU A 61 -6.44 -0.11 -11.70
C LEU A 61 -7.70 0.29 -10.95
N LYS A 62 -8.87 -0.20 -11.35
CA LYS A 62 -10.14 0.17 -10.74
C LYS A 62 -10.24 -0.45 -9.36
N GLU A 63 -9.89 -1.72 -9.26
CA GLU A 63 -9.85 -2.43 -7.99
C GLU A 63 -8.76 -1.87 -7.06
N LEU A 64 -7.58 -1.56 -7.61
CA LEU A 64 -6.52 -0.91 -6.82
C LEU A 64 -6.99 0.43 -6.23
N GLY A 65 -7.66 1.27 -7.02
CA GLY A 65 -8.22 2.54 -6.55
C GLY A 65 -9.24 2.36 -5.42
N ARG A 66 -10.21 1.47 -5.63
CA ARG A 66 -11.23 1.14 -4.62
C ARG A 66 -10.60 0.70 -3.28
N LEU A 67 -9.62 -0.20 -3.34
CA LEU A 67 -8.93 -0.69 -2.14
C LEU A 67 -8.16 0.43 -1.42
N LEU A 68 -7.50 1.31 -2.15
CA LEU A 68 -6.76 2.42 -1.55
C LEU A 68 -7.70 3.45 -0.92
N ASP A 69 -8.81 3.78 -1.58
CA ASP A 69 -9.82 4.70 -1.05
C ASP A 69 -10.44 4.15 0.24
N GLU A 70 -10.82 2.87 0.25
CA GLU A 70 -11.36 2.19 1.43
C GLU A 70 -10.36 2.15 2.59
N MET A 71 -9.11 1.78 2.31
CA MET A 71 -8.06 1.76 3.33
C MET A 71 -7.75 3.16 3.87
N CYS A 72 -7.74 4.19 3.01
CA CYS A 72 -7.58 5.58 3.43
C CYS A 72 -8.73 6.01 4.34
N LEU A 73 -9.97 5.66 4.01
CA LEU A 73 -11.14 5.95 4.84
C LEU A 73 -11.07 5.22 6.19
N MET A 74 -10.69 3.94 6.22
CA MET A 74 -10.47 3.19 7.45
C MET A 74 -9.36 3.81 8.30
N TYR A 75 -8.29 4.30 7.66
CA TYR A 75 -7.21 4.98 8.35
C TYR A 75 -7.73 6.27 9.01
N LEU A 76 -8.39 7.14 8.23
CA LEU A 76 -8.90 8.43 8.72
C LEU A 76 -9.94 8.28 9.83
N ASN A 77 -10.76 7.22 9.79
CA ASN A 77 -11.76 6.93 10.82
C ASN A 77 -11.16 6.33 12.11
N GLY A 78 -9.85 6.15 12.19
CA GLY A 78 -9.18 5.63 13.39
C GLY A 78 -9.36 4.13 13.63
N LEU A 79 -10.02 3.40 12.71
CA LEU A 79 -10.21 1.95 12.82
C LEU A 79 -8.86 1.19 12.85
N HIS A 80 -7.83 1.73 12.19
CA HIS A 80 -6.48 1.19 12.23
C HIS A 80 -5.71 1.47 13.55
N ARG A 81 -6.19 2.40 14.39
CA ARG A 81 -5.55 2.76 15.68
C ARG A 81 -5.99 1.84 16.81
N GLU A 82 -7.06 1.06 16.61
CA GLU A 82 -7.41 0.01 17.54
C GLU A 82 -6.39 -1.12 17.37
N SER A 83 -5.43 -1.20 18.31
CA SER A 83 -4.57 -2.36 18.46
C SER A 83 -5.45 -3.59 18.62
N GLY A 84 -5.63 -4.35 17.53
CA GLY A 84 -6.52 -5.51 17.38
C GLY A 84 -7.23 -5.93 18.65
N ASN A 85 -8.47 -5.46 18.81
CA ASN A 85 -9.33 -5.95 19.87
C ASN A 85 -9.43 -7.47 19.70
N PHE A 86 -8.90 -8.21 20.69
CA PHE A 86 -9.01 -9.64 20.73
C PHE A 86 -10.00 -10.04 21.81
N ILE A 87 -10.84 -11.01 21.49
CA ILE A 87 -11.63 -11.72 22.50
C ILE A 87 -10.90 -13.01 22.87
N GLU A 88 -10.71 -13.25 24.17
CA GLU A 88 -10.16 -14.50 24.66
C GLU A 88 -11.30 -15.46 25.00
N ILE A 89 -11.41 -16.56 24.25
CA ILE A 89 -12.35 -17.66 24.53
C ILE A 89 -11.52 -18.93 24.71
N TYR A 90 -11.69 -19.62 25.84
CA TYR A 90 -10.92 -20.82 26.17
C TYR A 90 -9.40 -20.68 25.97
N THR A 91 -8.83 -19.54 26.39
CA THR A 91 -7.38 -19.28 26.32
C THR A 91 -6.83 -19.07 24.90
N MET A 92 -7.71 -18.95 23.90
CA MET A 92 -7.34 -18.60 22.53
C MET A 92 -7.74 -17.15 22.24
N LYS A 93 -6.79 -16.37 21.70
CA LYS A 93 -7.03 -15.00 21.26
C LYS A 93 -7.62 -15.01 19.86
N TYR A 94 -8.84 -14.50 19.73
CA TYR A 94 -9.50 -14.27 18.45
C TYR A 94 -9.41 -12.79 18.12
N PHE A 95 -8.60 -12.46 17.11
CA PHE A 95 -8.46 -11.09 16.63
C PHE A 95 -9.66 -10.73 15.77
N LEU A 96 -10.40 -9.69 16.15
CA LEU A 96 -11.53 -9.17 15.40
C LEU A 96 -10.98 -8.17 14.36
N ASN A 97 -10.45 -8.68 13.25
CA ASN A 97 -10.20 -7.93 12.03
C ASN A 97 -11.02 -8.53 10.89
#